data_AF-A0AA38F8G5-F1
#
_entry.id   AF-A0AA38F8G5-F1
#
_cell.length_a   1.000
_cell.length_b   1.000
_cell.length_c   1.000
_cell.angle_alpha   90.00
_cell.angle_beta   90.00
_cell.angle_gamma   90.00
#
_symmetry.space_group_name_H-M   'P 1'
#
loop_
_entity.id
_entity.type
_entity.pdbx_description
1 polymer ?
#
loop_
_entity_poly.entity_id
_entity_poly.type
_entity_poly.pdbx_seq_one_letter_code
_entity_poly.pdbx_strand_id
1 'polypeptide(L)'
;LPISSLFPFLYFMVEDFHIGKTQDIGYYAGCIGSSFMFGRFLTSALWGMAADKYGRKPVMLVGVASVIVFNTLFGMSVNFWMAISMRFLLGSFNGLLGPVKAYASEVCREEHQALGLSIVGTMWGIGLIIGPALGGFLAQPVDKYPNIFSKNSLFGRFPYLLPCICISGVAVIVFVSTFWLP
;
A
#
# COMPACT_ATOMS: atom_id res chain seq x y z
N LEU A 1 -4.54 0.47 -3.53
CA LEU A 1 -3.45 -0.42 -4.01
C LEU A 1 -2.72 -1.15 -2.89
N PRO A 2 -2.05 -0.51 -1.91
CA PRO A 2 -1.11 -1.20 -1.01
C PRO A 2 -1.74 -2.29 -0.13
N ILE A 3 -3.01 -2.10 0.23
CA ILE A 3 -3.79 -3.03 1.05
C ILE A 3 -4.23 -4.24 0.20
N SER A 4 -4.76 -3.98 -1.00
CA SER A 4 -5.37 -4.99 -1.86
C SER A 4 -4.33 -5.85 -2.57
N SER A 5 -3.19 -5.28 -2.93
CA SER A 5 -2.09 -6.03 -3.59
C SER A 5 -1.44 -7.06 -2.69
N LEU A 6 -1.64 -6.94 -1.38
CA LEU A 6 -0.97 -7.79 -0.40
C LEU A 6 -1.50 -9.22 -0.39
N PHE A 7 -2.83 -9.36 -0.35
CA PHE A 7 -3.52 -10.65 -0.18
C PHE A 7 -2.99 -11.80 -1.07
N PRO A 8 -2.73 -11.60 -2.38
CA PRO A 8 -2.26 -12.69 -3.24
C PRO A 8 -0.84 -13.17 -2.94
N PHE A 9 0.03 -12.35 -2.34
CA PHE A 9 1.43 -12.73 -2.08
C PHE A 9 1.79 -12.84 -0.60
N LEU A 10 0.89 -12.39 0.29
CA LEU A 10 1.06 -12.51 1.73
C LEU A 10 1.20 -13.96 2.19
N TYR A 11 0.44 -14.87 1.56
CA TYR A 11 0.48 -16.29 1.85
C TYR A 11 1.89 -16.85 1.59
N PHE A 12 2.43 -16.61 0.39
CA PHE A 12 3.77 -17.04 0.01
C PHE A 12 4.85 -16.39 0.89
N MET A 13 4.68 -15.11 1.26
CA MET A 13 5.67 -14.42 2.09
C MET A 13 5.74 -14.97 3.50
N VAL A 14 4.61 -15.37 4.08
CA VAL A 14 4.56 -16.02 5.40
C VAL A 14 5.09 -17.45 5.32
N GLU A 15 4.80 -18.16 4.23
CA GLU A 15 5.36 -19.50 3.94
C GLU A 15 6.90 -19.46 3.84
N ASP A 16 7.45 -18.49 3.09
CA ASP A 16 8.89 -18.28 2.93
C ASP A 16 9.61 -17.95 4.24
N PHE A 17 8.91 -17.35 5.21
CA PHE A 17 9.49 -17.05 6.52
C PHE A 17 9.64 -18.30 7.42
N HIS A 18 9.13 -19.47 7.02
CA HIS A 18 9.23 -20.74 7.75
C HIS A 18 8.77 -20.67 9.23
N ILE A 19 7.82 -19.78 9.54
CA ILE A 19 7.37 -19.53 10.91
C ILE A 19 6.13 -20.38 11.21
N GLY A 20 6.38 -21.62 11.67
CA GLY A 20 5.32 -22.52 12.15
C GLY A 20 4.71 -23.45 11.10
N LYS A 21 3.79 -24.30 11.55
CA LYS A 21 3.10 -25.30 10.70
C LYS A 21 2.21 -24.61 9.67
N THR A 22 2.10 -25.21 8.48
CA THR A 22 1.32 -24.71 7.34
C THR A 22 -0.14 -24.33 7.66
N GLN A 23 -0.72 -24.89 8.73
CA GLN A 23 -2.08 -24.56 9.20
C GLN A 23 -2.23 -23.16 9.81
N ASP A 24 -1.16 -22.54 10.33
CA ASP A 24 -1.23 -21.25 11.03
C ASP A 24 -0.91 -20.04 10.13
N ILE A 25 -0.54 -20.28 8.86
CA ILE A 25 -0.15 -19.24 7.90
C ILE A 25 -1.26 -18.19 7.73
N GLY A 26 -2.52 -18.62 7.71
CA GLY A 26 -3.68 -17.73 7.63
C GLY A 26 -3.81 -16.80 8.84
N TYR A 27 -3.46 -17.27 10.05
CA TYR A 27 -3.47 -16.46 11.27
C TYR A 27 -2.39 -15.38 11.22
N TYR A 28 -1.17 -15.74 10.84
CA TYR A 28 -0.05 -14.80 10.68
C TYR A 28 -0.30 -13.76 9.57
N ALA A 29 -0.86 -14.18 8.44
CA ALA A 29 -1.32 -13.28 7.38
C ALA A 29 -2.38 -12.29 7.90
N GLY A 30 -3.35 -12.78 8.66
CA GLY A 30 -4.35 -11.97 9.35
C GLY A 30 -3.70 -10.95 10.29
N CYS A 31 -2.72 -11.34 11.11
CA CYS A 31 -2.00 -10.43 12.00
C CYS A 31 -1.29 -9.30 11.25
N ILE A 32 -0.65 -9.58 10.11
CA ILE A 32 0.00 -8.55 9.28
C ILE A 32 -1.04 -7.57 8.71
N GLY A 33 -2.17 -8.08 8.21
CA GLY A 33 -3.27 -7.26 7.69
C GLY A 33 -3.88 -6.37 8.78
N SER A 34 -4.14 -6.94 9.95
CA SER A 34 -4.70 -6.25 11.11
C SER A 34 -3.76 -5.17 11.65
N SER A 35 -2.45 -5.40 11.64
CA SER A 35 -1.46 -4.41 12.10
C SER A 35 -1.52 -3.11 11.28
N PHE A 36 -1.75 -3.21 9.97
CA PHE A 36 -1.97 -2.04 9.12
C PHE A 36 -3.25 -1.29 9.49
N MET A 37 -4.36 -2.02 9.67
CA MET A 37 -5.65 -1.41 10.05
C MET A 37 -5.61 -0.79 11.44
N PHE A 38 -4.87 -1.41 12.37
CA PHE A 38 -4.67 -0.90 13.72
C PHE A 38 -3.84 0.38 13.73
N GLY A 39 -2.72 0.41 12.98
CA GLY A 39 -1.93 1.64 12.81
C GLY A 39 -2.76 2.78 12.21
N ARG A 40 -3.59 2.45 11.21
CA ARG A 40 -4.51 3.40 10.57
C ARG A 40 -5.60 3.90 11.52
N PHE A 41 -6.18 3.03 12.34
CA PHE A 41 -7.20 3.41 13.31
C PHE A 41 -6.67 4.47 14.27
N LEU A 42 -5.49 4.24 14.85
CA LEU A 42 -4.87 5.14 15.81
C LEU A 42 -4.56 6.52 15.24
N THR A 43 -4.11 6.60 13.99
CA THR A 43 -3.65 7.86 13.40
C THR A 43 -4.67 8.54 12.49
N SER A 44 -5.78 7.88 12.16
CA SER A 44 -6.81 8.42 11.27
C SER A 44 -7.35 9.79 11.74
N ALA A 45 -7.65 9.92 13.04
CA ALA A 45 -8.12 11.17 13.63
C ALA A 45 -7.04 12.26 13.64
N LEU A 46 -5.79 11.89 14.00
CA LEU A 46 -4.66 12.81 14.04
C LEU A 46 -4.34 13.40 12.66
N TRP A 47 -4.37 12.57 11.62
CA TRP A 47 -4.16 13.01 10.25
C TRP A 47 -5.31 13.87 9.71
N GLY A 48 -6.55 13.63 10.15
CA GLY A 48 -7.68 14.52 9.85
C GLY A 48 -7.44 15.91 10.42
N MET A 49 -7.15 16.01 11.72
CA MET A 49 -6.84 17.28 12.38
C MET A 49 -5.61 17.98 11.78
N ALA A 50 -4.58 17.22 11.43
CA ALA A 50 -3.39 17.76 10.78
C ALA A 50 -3.69 18.30 9.37
N ALA A 51 -4.58 17.64 8.62
CA ALA A 51 -4.99 18.09 7.28
C ALA A 51 -5.80 19.39 7.34
N ASP A 52 -6.64 19.54 8.36
CA ASP A 52 -7.41 20.78 8.55
C ASP A 52 -6.52 21.94 9.05
N LYS A 53 -5.48 21.67 9.85
CA LYS A 53 -4.58 22.70 10.40
C LYS A 53 -3.45 23.13 9.46
N TYR A 54 -2.77 22.18 8.81
CA TYR A 54 -1.59 22.44 7.97
C TYR A 54 -1.91 22.50 6.47
N GLY A 55 -3.19 22.31 6.12
CA GLY A 55 -3.64 22.18 4.75
C GLY A 55 -3.60 20.74 4.26
N ARG A 56 -4.50 20.42 3.33
CA ARG A 56 -4.75 19.05 2.88
C ARG A 56 -3.67 18.53 1.94
N LYS A 57 -3.12 19.40 1.09
CA LYS A 57 -2.05 19.09 0.12
C LYS A 57 -0.77 18.51 0.77
N PRO A 58 -0.14 19.14 1.79
CA PRO A 58 1.07 18.59 2.40
C PRO A 58 0.81 17.26 3.12
N VAL A 59 -0.35 17.10 3.76
CA VAL A 59 -0.74 15.82 4.39
C VAL A 59 -0.88 14.71 3.36
N MET A 60 -1.48 15.00 2.20
CA MET A 60 -1.58 14.03 1.11
C MET A 60 -0.20 13.64 0.57
N LEU A 61 0.72 14.59 0.39
CA LEU A 61 2.08 14.31 -0.06
C LEU A 61 2.85 13.44 0.93
N VAL A 62 2.80 13.74 2.23
CA VAL A 62 3.48 12.93 3.26
C VAL A 62 2.93 11.51 3.29
N GLY A 63 1.62 11.34 3.18
CA GLY A 63 1.01 10.01 3.18
C GLY A 63 1.24 9.20 1.90
N VAL A 64 1.49 9.84 0.75
CA VAL A 64 1.94 9.13 -0.46
C VAL A 64 3.43 8.81 -0.39
N ALA A 65 4.25 9.72 0.14
CA ALA A 65 5.68 9.47 0.37
C ALA A 65 5.92 8.31 1.35
N SER A 66 5.13 8.23 2.41
CA SER A 66 5.18 7.12 3.36
C SER A 66 4.84 5.78 2.70
N VAL A 67 3.89 5.76 1.74
CA VAL A 67 3.61 4.57 0.93
C VAL A 67 4.84 4.17 0.14
N ILE A 68 5.49 5.09 -0.57
CA ILE A 68 6.66 4.78 -1.38
C ILE A 68 7.78 4.17 -0.51
N VAL A 69 8.08 4.79 0.63
CA VAL A 69 9.17 4.36 1.52
C VAL A 69 8.84 3.03 2.21
N PHE A 70 7.73 2.96 2.94
CA PHE A 70 7.40 1.78 3.75
C PHE A 70 6.94 0.59 2.91
N ASN A 71 6.31 0.80 1.75
CA ASN A 71 6.00 -0.30 0.83
C ASN A 71 7.27 -0.90 0.23
N THR A 72 8.25 -0.07 -0.12
CA THR A 72 9.56 -0.54 -0.62
C THR A 72 10.35 -1.28 0.47
N LEU A 73 10.37 -0.74 1.69
CA LEU A 73 10.98 -1.40 2.86
C LEU A 73 10.29 -2.73 3.19
N PHE A 74 8.97 -2.81 3.05
CA PHE A 74 8.23 -4.06 3.21
C PHE A 74 8.65 -5.11 2.17
N GLY A 75 8.90 -4.72 0.92
CA GLY A 75 9.40 -5.62 -0.11
C GLY A 75 10.80 -6.19 0.18
N MET A 76 11.59 -5.49 1.01
CA MET A 76 12.90 -5.93 1.51
C MET A 76 12.83 -6.69 2.85
N SER A 77 11.62 -6.92 3.38
CA SER A 77 11.46 -7.56 4.67
C SER A 77 11.81 -9.04 4.61
N VAL A 78 12.80 -9.46 5.42
CA VAL A 78 13.22 -10.86 5.59
C VAL A 78 12.63 -11.53 6.84
N ASN A 79 12.05 -10.76 7.76
CA ASN A 79 11.53 -11.24 9.03
C ASN A 79 10.05 -10.86 9.21
N PHE A 80 9.26 -11.72 9.84
CA PHE A 80 7.86 -11.45 10.12
C PHE A 80 7.62 -10.25 11.03
N TRP A 81 8.44 -10.08 12.07
CA TRP A 81 8.36 -8.91 12.95
C TRP A 81 8.67 -7.61 12.18
N MET A 82 9.63 -7.66 11.26
CA MET A 82 9.94 -6.52 10.39
C MET A 82 8.76 -6.20 9.46
N ALA A 83 8.13 -7.21 8.87
CA ALA A 83 6.95 -7.07 8.03
C ALA A 83 5.78 -6.42 8.80
N ILE A 84 5.53 -6.85 10.05
CA ILE A 84 4.52 -6.25 10.94
C ILE A 84 4.87 -4.79 11.25
N SER A 85 6.09 -4.51 11.68
CA SER A 85 6.50 -3.14 12.04
C SER A 85 6.39 -2.18 10.85
N MET A 86 6.88 -2.58 9.67
CA MET A 86 6.76 -1.77 8.45
C MET A 86 5.30 -1.54 8.07
N ARG A 87 4.41 -2.52 8.33
CA ARG A 87 2.98 -2.39 8.06
C ARG A 87 2.23 -1.52 9.03
N PHE A 88 2.56 -1.64 10.30
CA PHE A 88 2.03 -0.77 11.33
C PHE A 88 2.44 0.67 11.03
N LEU A 89 3.71 0.93 10.73
CA LEU A 89 4.20 2.24 10.33
C LEU A 89 3.49 2.72 9.06
N LEU A 90 3.42 1.90 8.02
CA LEU A 90 2.69 2.24 6.81
C LEU A 90 1.23 2.62 7.12
N GLY A 91 0.53 1.87 7.95
CA GLY A 91 -0.84 2.17 8.38
C GLY A 91 -0.93 3.49 9.15
N SER A 92 -0.01 3.71 10.09
CA SER A 92 0.07 4.92 10.90
C SER A 92 0.33 6.18 10.07
N PHE A 93 1.11 6.08 9.00
CA PHE A 93 1.36 7.20 8.08
C PHE A 93 0.38 7.26 6.90
N ASN A 94 -0.56 6.31 6.77
CA ASN A 94 -1.51 6.23 5.64
C ASN A 94 -2.95 6.64 6.03
N GLY A 95 -3.08 7.84 6.59
CA GLY A 95 -4.37 8.48 6.93
C GLY A 95 -5.12 9.12 5.75
N LEU A 96 -4.76 8.84 4.49
CA LEU A 96 -5.16 9.67 3.34
C LEU A 96 -6.66 9.68 2.99
N LEU A 97 -7.44 8.65 3.37
CA LEU A 97 -8.82 8.53 2.88
C LEU A 97 -9.74 9.67 3.36
N GLY A 98 -9.51 10.20 4.55
CA GLY A 98 -10.25 11.37 5.05
C GLY A 98 -9.91 12.63 4.25
N PRO A 99 -8.62 13.06 4.25
CA PRO A 99 -8.17 14.25 3.53
C PRO A 99 -8.48 14.22 2.03
N VAL A 100 -8.36 13.06 1.36
CA VAL A 100 -8.67 12.93 -0.08
C VAL A 100 -10.14 13.19 -0.37
N LYS A 101 -11.05 12.61 0.43
CA LYS A 101 -12.50 12.81 0.25
C LYS A 101 -12.90 14.24 0.55
N ALA A 102 -12.32 14.81 1.60
CA ALA A 102 -12.57 16.19 1.99
C ALA A 102 -12.05 17.15 0.91
N TYR A 103 -10.83 16.95 0.41
CA TYR A 103 -10.25 17.76 -0.66
C TYR A 103 -11.08 17.65 -1.95
N ALA A 104 -11.53 16.44 -2.32
CA ALA A 104 -12.43 16.25 -3.47
C ALA A 104 -13.75 17.01 -3.31
N SER A 105 -14.30 17.11 -2.09
CA SER A 105 -15.49 17.92 -1.84
C SER A 105 -15.26 19.43 -1.86
N GLU A 106 -14.05 19.90 -1.55
CA GLU A 106 -13.73 21.34 -1.58
C GLU A 106 -13.40 21.84 -2.98
N VAL A 107 -12.78 21.01 -3.83
CA VAL A 107 -12.43 21.38 -5.21
C VAL A 107 -13.65 21.33 -6.14
N CYS A 108 -14.61 20.45 -5.87
CA CYS A 108 -15.84 20.38 -6.66
C CYS A 108 -16.88 21.40 -6.19
N ARG A 109 -17.51 22.13 -7.12
CA ARG A 109 -18.71 22.95 -6.84
C ARG A 109 -19.83 22.04 -6.30
N GLU A 110 -20.71 22.58 -5.44
CA GLU A 110 -21.79 21.82 -4.78
C GLU A 110 -22.61 20.95 -5.76
N GLU A 111 -22.86 21.46 -6.97
CA GLU A 111 -23.59 20.76 -8.05
C GLU A 111 -22.86 19.52 -8.60
N HIS A 112 -21.54 19.45 -8.47
CA HIS A 112 -20.68 18.36 -8.98
C HIS A 112 -19.98 17.58 -7.88
N GLN A 113 -20.25 17.90 -6.60
CA GLN A 113 -19.62 17.24 -5.46
C GLN A 113 -19.92 15.73 -5.43
N ALA A 114 -21.13 15.33 -5.81
CA ALA A 114 -21.51 13.93 -5.95
C ALA A 114 -20.69 13.20 -7.04
N LEU A 115 -20.40 13.86 -8.16
CA LEU A 115 -19.55 13.32 -9.22
C LEU A 115 -18.10 13.19 -8.76
N GLY A 116 -17.55 14.19 -8.07
CA GLY A 116 -16.20 14.14 -7.51
C GLY A 116 -16.00 13.00 -6.51
N LEU A 117 -16.95 12.85 -5.58
CA LEU A 117 -16.96 11.72 -4.63
C LEU A 117 -17.11 10.37 -5.33
N SER A 118 -17.92 10.30 -6.39
CA SER A 118 -18.09 9.09 -7.19
C SER A 118 -16.80 8.70 -7.91
N ILE A 119 -16.06 9.66 -8.47
CA ILE A 119 -14.75 9.42 -9.10
C ILE A 119 -13.76 8.84 -8.09
N VAL A 120 -13.69 9.38 -6.86
CA VAL A 120 -12.83 8.84 -5.80
C VAL A 120 -13.22 7.39 -5.47
N GLY A 121 -14.52 7.09 -5.41
CA GLY A 121 -15.02 5.73 -5.23
C GLY A 121 -14.63 4.77 -6.37
N THR A 122 -14.78 5.21 -7.62
CA THR A 122 -14.38 4.45 -8.80
C THR A 122 -12.89 4.15 -8.81
N MET A 123 -12.05 5.14 -8.49
CA MET A 123 -10.59 4.95 -8.40
C MET A 123 -10.20 3.96 -7.30
N TRP A 124 -10.93 3.96 -6.17
CA TRP A 124 -10.74 2.96 -5.13
C TRP A 124 -11.10 1.55 -5.63
N GLY A 125 -12.20 1.40 -6.36
CA GLY A 125 -12.60 0.13 -7.01
C GLY A 125 -11.57 -0.37 -8.03
N ILE A 126 -11.05 0.51 -8.88
CA ILE A 126 -9.96 0.18 -9.82
C ILE A 126 -8.72 -0.31 -9.06
N GLY A 127 -8.36 0.37 -7.96
CA GLY A 127 -7.25 -0.03 -7.11
C GLY A 127 -7.43 -1.38 -6.41
N LEU A 128 -8.67 -1.81 -6.18
CA LEU A 128 -9.04 -3.13 -5.65
C LEU A 128 -8.91 -4.25 -6.69
N ILE A 129 -9.04 -3.94 -7.97
CA ILE A 129 -8.89 -4.91 -9.07
C ILE A 129 -7.42 -5.01 -9.48
N ILE A 130 -6.78 -3.85 -9.75
CA ILE A 130 -5.39 -3.77 -10.20
C ILE A 130 -4.43 -4.21 -9.09
N GLY A 131 -4.75 -3.93 -7.83
CA GLY A 131 -3.90 -4.28 -6.69
C GLY A 131 -3.57 -5.77 -6.62
N PRO A 132 -4.57 -6.66 -6.45
CA PRO A 132 -4.34 -8.10 -6.41
C PRO A 132 -3.78 -8.66 -7.72
N ALA A 133 -4.19 -8.12 -8.88
CA ALA A 133 -3.63 -8.53 -10.16
C ALA A 133 -2.12 -8.29 -10.19
N LEU A 134 -1.66 -7.07 -9.88
CA LEU A 134 -0.23 -6.78 -9.80
C LEU A 134 0.46 -7.61 -8.71
N GLY A 135 -0.15 -7.74 -7.53
CA GLY A 135 0.40 -8.53 -6.43
C GLY A 135 0.61 -10.00 -6.77
N GLY A 136 -0.35 -10.65 -7.46
CA GLY A 136 -0.28 -12.06 -7.82
C GLY A 136 0.46 -12.38 -9.13
N PHE A 137 0.41 -11.48 -10.12
CA PHE A 137 1.18 -11.64 -11.36
C PHE A 137 2.68 -11.42 -11.14
N LEU A 138 3.05 -10.48 -10.26
CA LEU A 138 4.45 -10.13 -10.01
C LEU A 138 5.06 -10.84 -8.80
N ALA A 139 4.26 -11.52 -7.96
CA ALA A 139 4.81 -12.39 -6.93
C ALA A 139 5.51 -13.62 -7.54
N GLN A 140 6.65 -13.99 -6.96
CA GLN A 140 7.53 -15.08 -7.41
C GLN A 140 7.97 -14.95 -8.89
N PRO A 141 8.68 -13.87 -9.25
CA PRO A 141 9.16 -13.67 -10.62
C PRO A 141 10.16 -14.74 -11.07
N VAL A 142 10.86 -15.39 -10.11
CA VAL A 142 11.87 -16.42 -10.36
C VAL A 142 11.25 -17.76 -10.79
N ASP A 143 10.08 -18.12 -10.23
CA ASP A 143 9.37 -19.35 -10.63
C ASP A 143 8.54 -19.14 -11.91
N LYS A 144 8.02 -17.93 -12.14
CA LYS A 144 7.21 -17.61 -13.33
C LYS A 144 8.02 -17.22 -14.57
N TYR A 145 9.18 -16.59 -14.43
CA TYR A 145 10.02 -16.11 -15.54
C TYR A 145 11.48 -16.56 -15.44
N PRO A 146 11.76 -17.88 -15.50
CA PRO A 146 13.11 -18.43 -15.35
C PRO A 146 14.11 -17.99 -16.43
N ASN A 147 13.61 -17.52 -17.59
CA ASN A 147 14.44 -17.02 -18.70
C ASN A 147 14.87 -15.54 -18.54
N ILE A 148 14.24 -14.77 -17.65
CA ILE A 148 14.44 -13.31 -17.51
C ILE A 148 15.07 -12.98 -16.14
N PHE A 149 14.76 -13.73 -15.08
CA PHE A 149 15.29 -13.52 -13.74
C PHE A 149 16.11 -14.71 -13.26
N SER A 150 17.43 -14.54 -13.19
CA SER A 150 18.36 -15.58 -12.71
C SER A 150 18.37 -15.66 -11.17
N LYS A 151 18.48 -16.89 -10.61
CA LYS A 151 18.49 -17.17 -9.15
C LYS A 151 19.56 -16.39 -8.35
N ASN A 152 20.62 -15.91 -9.02
CA ASN A 152 21.71 -15.13 -8.39
C ASN A 152 21.47 -13.61 -8.34
N SER A 153 20.34 -13.11 -8.84
CA SER A 153 20.02 -11.67 -8.87
C SER A 153 19.31 -11.21 -7.60
N LEU A 154 19.25 -9.90 -7.32
CA LEU A 154 18.58 -9.30 -6.14
C LEU A 154 17.12 -9.78 -5.97
N PHE A 155 16.44 -10.10 -7.08
CA PHE A 155 15.08 -10.63 -7.11
C PHE A 155 14.96 -12.12 -6.72
N GLY A 156 16.05 -12.88 -6.73
CA GLY A 156 16.14 -14.22 -6.15
C GLY A 156 16.31 -14.21 -4.64
N ARG A 157 16.88 -13.13 -4.08
CA ARG A 157 17.02 -12.92 -2.63
C ARG A 157 15.79 -12.25 -2.01
N PHE A 158 15.02 -11.49 -2.80
CA PHE A 158 13.78 -10.82 -2.38
C PHE A 158 12.65 -11.04 -3.41
N PRO A 159 11.92 -12.16 -3.34
CA PRO A 159 10.86 -12.49 -4.31
C PRO A 159 9.67 -11.49 -4.30
N TYR A 160 9.53 -10.69 -3.23
CA TYR A 160 8.46 -9.70 -3.05
C TYR A 160 8.88 -8.26 -3.36
N LEU A 161 10.14 -8.02 -3.73
CA LEU A 161 10.65 -6.68 -4.06
C LEU A 161 10.02 -6.13 -5.34
N LEU A 162 9.82 -6.99 -6.34
CA LEU A 162 9.32 -6.63 -7.67
C LEU A 162 7.88 -6.07 -7.65
N PRO A 163 6.89 -6.74 -7.01
CA PRO A 163 5.56 -6.15 -6.86
C PRO A 163 5.60 -4.85 -6.04
N CYS A 164 6.44 -4.77 -5.01
CA CYS A 164 6.57 -3.57 -4.19
C CYS A 164 7.14 -2.38 -4.95
N ILE A 165 8.16 -2.58 -5.81
CA ILE A 165 8.72 -1.52 -6.67
C ILE A 165 7.68 -1.03 -7.68
N CYS A 166 6.94 -1.93 -8.32
CA CYS A 166 5.89 -1.53 -9.27
C CYS A 166 4.78 -0.71 -8.59
N ILE A 167 4.35 -1.12 -7.39
CA ILE A 167 3.35 -0.38 -6.61
C ILE A 167 3.91 0.98 -6.17
N SER A 168 5.18 1.03 -5.75
CA SER A 168 5.87 2.28 -5.40
C SER A 168 6.01 3.19 -6.62
N GLY A 169 6.26 2.65 -7.82
CA GLY A 169 6.30 3.42 -9.08
C GLY A 169 4.96 4.06 -9.40
N VAL A 170 3.85 3.33 -9.25
CA VAL A 170 2.50 3.91 -9.36
C VAL A 170 2.28 4.99 -8.29
N ALA A 171 2.74 4.78 -7.06
CA ALA A 171 2.65 5.78 -6.00
C ALA A 171 3.49 7.04 -6.28
N VAL A 172 4.65 6.92 -6.95
CA VAL A 172 5.45 8.06 -7.42
C VAL A 172 4.69 8.87 -8.47
N ILE A 173 4.01 8.22 -9.43
CA ILE A 173 3.18 8.92 -10.41
C ILE A 173 2.09 9.72 -9.68
N VAL A 174 1.41 9.11 -8.71
CA VAL A 174 0.40 9.79 -7.89
C VAL A 174 1.00 10.95 -7.08
N PHE A 175 2.21 10.79 -6.54
CA PHE A 175 2.93 11.84 -5.83
C PHE A 175 3.18 13.06 -6.72
N VAL A 176 3.69 12.84 -7.94
CA VAL A 176 3.92 13.89 -8.94
C VAL A 176 2.61 14.56 -9.37
N SER A 177 1.56 13.78 -9.60
CA SER A 177 0.22 14.32 -9.92
C SER A 177 -0.33 15.18 -8.78
N THR A 178 -0.05 14.82 -7.51
CA THR A 178 -0.48 15.58 -6.33
C THR A 178 0.22 16.94 -6.24
N PHE A 179 1.43 17.09 -6.78
CA PHE A 179 2.08 18.41 -6.89
C PHE A 179 1.36 19.34 -7.86
N TRP A 180 0.83 18.78 -8.95
CA TRP A 180 0.10 19.50 -10.01
C TRP A 180 -1.33 19.90 -9.65
N LEU A 181 -1.88 19.35 -8.57
CA LEU A 181 -3.21 19.70 -8.08
C LEU A 181 -3.21 21.13 -7.48
N PRO A 182 -4.17 21.99 -7.86
CA PRO A 182 -4.27 23.37 -7.39
C PRO A 182 -4.51 23.50 -5.89
#